data_AF-A0A444W4I2-F1
#
_entry.id   AF-A0A444W4I2-F1
#
_cell.length_a   1.000
_cell.length_b   1.000
_cell.length_c   1.000
_cell.angle_alpha   90.00
_cell.angle_beta   90.00
_cell.angle_gamma   90.00
#
_symmetry.space_group_name_H-M   'P 1'
#
loop_
_entity.id
_entity.type
_entity.pdbx_description
1 polymer ?
#
loop_
_entity_poly.entity_id
_entity_poly.type
_entity_poly.pdbx_seq_one_letter_code
_entity_poly.pdbx_strand_id
1 'polypeptide(L)'
;MNNTLEEYKKAIKIKYEIEKEGEYFDFLHHPSRGKLRDLCWLIFEDNPTQDDLKVFRNLLCVDFDYTQKNKFRNQKDKFRPIETFFKGETDPSNIDAINLAAVIVDFQPRPFKKFNEKCRIEEAKQVKNVTAEIDSNGIEKNVLVKNENEESREVSQKRNSVLNFKDLFSKTMVQKIYPRKIITVAVGAVALVSSACLYLVQKKS
;
A
#
# COMPACT_ATOMS: atom_id res chain seq x y z
N MET A 1 22.94 -0.62 -10.29
CA MET A 1 21.60 -0.55 -10.91
C MET A 1 20.58 -0.59 -9.78
N ASN A 2 19.81 0.48 -9.59
CA ASN A 2 18.67 0.45 -8.67
C ASN A 2 17.64 -0.49 -9.28
N ASN A 3 17.31 -1.58 -8.59
CA ASN A 3 16.29 -2.49 -9.07
C ASN A 3 14.94 -1.96 -8.60
N THR A 4 14.21 -1.27 -9.49
CA THR A 4 12.88 -0.70 -9.20
C THR A 4 11.90 -1.74 -8.64
N LEU A 5 12.08 -3.03 -8.98
CA LEU A 5 11.30 -4.12 -8.39
C LEU A 5 11.61 -4.33 -6.90
N GLU A 6 12.88 -4.22 -6.49
CA GLU A 6 13.27 -4.32 -5.08
C GLU A 6 12.74 -3.14 -4.26
N GLU A 7 12.72 -1.95 -4.85
CA GLU A 7 12.10 -0.78 -4.24
C GLU A 7 10.59 -0.98 -4.05
N TYR A 8 9.90 -1.52 -5.07
CA TYR A 8 8.48 -1.86 -4.99
C TYR A 8 8.19 -2.87 -3.87
N LYS A 9 8.95 -3.97 -3.82
CA LYS A 9 8.84 -4.98 -2.76
C LYS A 9 9.06 -4.37 -1.37
N LYS A 10 10.09 -3.54 -1.22
CA LYS A 10 10.40 -2.86 0.04
C LYS A 10 9.28 -1.90 0.45
N ALA A 11 8.70 -1.17 -0.49
CA ALA A 11 7.56 -0.28 -0.26
C ALA A 11 6.34 -1.05 0.28
N ILE A 12 6.03 -2.20 -0.33
CA ILE A 12 4.93 -3.07 0.09
C ILE A 12 5.19 -3.60 1.49
N LYS A 13 6.41 -4.05 1.82
CA LYS A 13 6.75 -4.50 3.18
C LYS A 13 6.56 -3.40 4.21
N ILE A 14 6.99 -2.17 3.92
CA ILE A 14 6.77 -1.03 4.82
C ILE A 14 5.27 -0.77 5.02
N LYS A 15 4.47 -0.82 3.94
CA LYS A 15 3.02 -0.67 4.04
C LYS A 15 2.38 -1.79 4.85
N TYR A 16 2.82 -3.04 4.65
CA TYR A 16 2.38 -4.19 5.43
C TYR A 16 2.64 -4.02 6.93
N GLU A 17 3.82 -3.54 7.33
CA GLU A 17 4.14 -3.30 8.75
C GLU A 17 3.25 -2.26 9.43
N ILE A 18 2.65 -1.35 8.65
CA ILE A 18 1.68 -0.37 9.13
C ILE A 18 0.29 -1.00 9.20
N GLU A 19 -0.14 -1.65 8.12
CA GLU A 19 -1.48 -2.25 8.00
C GLU A 19 -1.70 -3.47 8.91
N LYS A 20 -0.63 -4.15 9.33
CA LYS A 20 -0.75 -5.31 10.23
C LYS A 20 -1.35 -4.96 11.59
N GLU A 21 -1.23 -3.70 12.02
CA GLU A 21 -1.83 -3.14 13.24
C GLU A 21 -3.15 -2.39 12.95
N GLY A 22 -3.64 -2.46 11.70
CA GLY A 22 -4.78 -1.70 11.21
C GLY A 22 -6.11 -2.47 11.23
N GLU A 23 -6.99 -2.12 10.28
CA GLU A 23 -8.35 -2.68 10.18
C GLU A 23 -8.37 -4.21 10.05
N TYR A 24 -7.40 -4.77 9.33
CA TYR A 24 -7.31 -6.21 9.04
C TYR A 24 -6.32 -6.94 9.97
N PHE A 25 -6.12 -6.44 11.20
CA PHE A 25 -5.21 -7.02 12.20
C PHE A 25 -5.36 -8.55 12.33
N ASP A 26 -6.59 -9.04 12.44
CA ASP A 26 -6.88 -10.48 12.61
C ASP A 26 -6.31 -11.35 11.48
N PHE A 27 -6.19 -10.78 10.28
CA PHE A 27 -5.65 -11.45 9.11
C PHE A 27 -4.14 -11.23 8.96
N LEU A 28 -3.65 -10.03 9.27
CA LEU A 28 -2.30 -9.57 8.94
C LEU A 28 -1.27 -9.70 10.07
N HIS A 29 -1.65 -9.65 11.36
CA HIS A 29 -0.70 -9.75 12.48
C HIS A 29 0.01 -11.12 12.53
N HIS A 30 -0.73 -12.18 12.22
CA HIS A 30 -0.17 -13.53 12.05
C HIS A 30 -0.72 -14.17 10.77
N PRO A 31 -0.14 -13.80 9.61
CA PRO A 31 -0.71 -14.16 8.33
C PRO A 31 -0.51 -15.66 8.09
N SER A 32 -1.57 -16.30 7.62
CA SER A 32 -1.52 -17.65 7.08
C SER A 32 -2.11 -17.65 5.67
N ARG A 33 -1.79 -18.65 4.86
CA ARG A 33 -2.35 -18.77 3.50
C ARG A 33 -3.87 -18.68 3.47
N GLY A 34 -4.54 -19.27 4.48
CA GLY A 34 -6.00 -19.21 4.61
C GLY A 34 -6.49 -17.80 4.93
N LYS A 35 -5.85 -17.13 5.90
CA LYS A 35 -6.18 -15.75 6.28
C LYS A 35 -5.97 -14.78 5.12
N LEU A 36 -4.84 -14.87 4.41
CA LEU A 36 -4.56 -14.00 3.26
C LEU A 36 -5.52 -14.24 2.09
N ARG A 37 -5.90 -15.50 1.87
CA ARG A 37 -6.94 -15.86 0.89
C ARG A 37 -8.26 -15.20 1.28
N ASP A 38 -8.71 -15.37 2.51
CA ASP A 38 -10.01 -14.87 2.96
C ASP A 38 -10.05 -13.33 2.99
N LEU A 39 -8.94 -12.68 3.38
CA LEU A 39 -8.78 -11.23 3.27
C LEU A 39 -8.81 -10.74 1.81
N CYS A 40 -8.11 -11.44 0.92
CA CYS A 40 -8.16 -11.13 -0.52
C CYS A 40 -9.60 -11.19 -1.03
N TRP A 41 -10.38 -12.20 -0.66
CA TRP A 41 -11.80 -12.24 -1.01
C TRP A 41 -12.56 -11.01 -0.55
N LEU A 42 -12.39 -10.61 0.72
CA LEU A 42 -13.06 -9.46 1.30
C LEU A 42 -12.73 -8.15 0.56
N ILE A 43 -11.45 -7.94 0.22
CA ILE A 43 -10.99 -6.76 -0.52
C ILE A 43 -11.61 -6.70 -1.91
N PHE A 44 -11.73 -7.85 -2.58
CA PHE A 44 -12.33 -7.92 -3.92
C PHE A 44 -13.87 -7.90 -3.90
N GLU A 45 -14.50 -8.12 -2.74
CA GLU A 45 -15.92 -7.86 -2.56
C GLU A 45 -16.22 -6.36 -2.45
N ASP A 46 -15.28 -5.54 -1.93
CA ASP A 46 -15.47 -4.11 -1.67
C ASP A 46 -14.89 -3.22 -2.79
N ASN A 47 -15.39 -3.39 -4.02
CA ASN A 47 -15.09 -2.57 -5.21
C ASN A 47 -13.61 -2.54 -5.65
N PRO A 48 -13.08 -3.64 -6.22
CA PRO A 48 -11.73 -3.69 -6.77
C PRO A 48 -11.60 -2.82 -8.02
N THR A 49 -10.41 -2.25 -8.24
CA THR A 49 -10.13 -1.55 -9.51
C THR A 49 -9.98 -2.56 -10.66
N GLN A 50 -10.11 -2.09 -11.90
CA GLN A 50 -9.89 -2.93 -13.08
C GLN A 50 -8.49 -3.56 -13.13
N ASP A 51 -7.48 -2.89 -12.58
CA ASP A 51 -6.14 -3.46 -12.51
C ASP A 51 -6.00 -4.45 -11.36
N ASP A 52 -6.68 -4.24 -10.23
CA ASP A 52 -6.74 -5.25 -9.16
C ASP A 52 -7.39 -6.54 -9.69
N LEU A 53 -8.48 -6.45 -10.47
CA LEU A 53 -9.13 -7.61 -11.12
C LEU A 53 -8.17 -8.37 -12.04
N LYS A 54 -7.34 -7.67 -12.82
CA LYS A 54 -6.30 -8.31 -13.64
C LYS A 54 -5.24 -9.01 -12.80
N VAL A 55 -4.79 -8.38 -11.72
CA VAL A 55 -3.82 -8.97 -10.79
C VAL A 55 -4.38 -10.25 -10.17
N PHE A 56 -5.65 -10.24 -9.75
CA PHE A 56 -6.34 -11.42 -9.25
C PHE A 56 -6.35 -12.56 -10.27
N ARG A 57 -6.80 -12.25 -11.50
CA ARG A 57 -6.85 -13.22 -12.59
C ARG A 57 -5.48 -13.80 -12.91
N ASN A 58 -4.43 -12.98 -12.94
CA ASN A 58 -3.08 -13.43 -13.28
C ASN A 58 -2.53 -14.45 -12.28
N LEU A 59 -2.70 -14.22 -10.97
CA LEU A 59 -2.16 -15.14 -9.96
C LEU A 59 -3.02 -16.41 -9.81
N LEU A 60 -4.33 -16.26 -9.82
CA LEU A 60 -5.29 -17.32 -9.49
C LEU A 60 -5.81 -18.07 -10.72
N CYS A 61 -5.53 -17.56 -11.92
CA CYS A 61 -6.00 -18.07 -13.21
C CYS A 61 -7.53 -18.20 -13.32
N VAL A 62 -8.27 -17.39 -12.56
CA VAL A 62 -9.74 -17.34 -12.55
C VAL A 62 -10.21 -15.90 -12.51
N ASP A 63 -11.30 -15.61 -13.23
CA ASP A 63 -11.94 -14.30 -13.12
C ASP A 63 -12.68 -14.20 -11.77
N PHE A 64 -12.69 -13.00 -11.18
CA PHE A 64 -13.40 -12.78 -9.92
C PHE A 64 -14.91 -12.80 -10.18
N ASP A 65 -15.59 -13.70 -9.49
CA ASP A 65 -17.05 -13.85 -9.54
C ASP A 65 -17.56 -14.15 -8.13
N TYR A 66 -18.41 -13.28 -7.61
CA TYR A 66 -19.04 -13.39 -6.28
C TYR A 66 -19.74 -14.73 -6.06
N THR A 67 -20.26 -15.35 -7.12
CA THR A 67 -20.96 -16.64 -7.05
C THR A 67 -20.00 -17.83 -6.89
N GLN A 68 -18.71 -17.64 -7.19
CA GLN A 68 -17.72 -18.71 -7.26
C GLN A 68 -16.78 -18.79 -6.04
N LYS A 69 -17.25 -18.34 -4.87
CA LYS A 69 -16.49 -18.38 -3.60
C LYS A 69 -15.90 -19.77 -3.29
N ASN A 70 -16.62 -20.85 -3.64
CA ASN A 70 -16.15 -22.22 -3.44
C ASN A 70 -14.91 -22.55 -4.29
N LYS A 71 -14.82 -22.07 -5.54
CA LYS A 71 -13.64 -22.28 -6.38
C LYS A 71 -12.43 -21.54 -5.82
N PHE A 72 -12.66 -20.35 -5.28
CA PHE A 72 -11.62 -19.55 -4.65
C PHE A 72 -11.05 -20.19 -3.38
N ARG A 73 -11.87 -20.89 -2.57
CA ARG A 73 -11.40 -21.62 -1.38
C ARG A 73 -10.26 -22.60 -1.69
N ASN A 74 -10.26 -23.21 -2.87
CA ASN A 74 -9.25 -24.18 -3.30
C ASN A 74 -7.91 -23.53 -3.70
N GLN A 75 -7.85 -22.21 -3.88
CA GLN A 75 -6.64 -21.50 -4.31
C GLN A 75 -5.66 -21.16 -3.16
N LYS A 76 -5.82 -21.78 -1.98
CA LYS A 76 -5.01 -21.49 -0.78
C LYS A 76 -3.50 -21.53 -1.04
N ASP A 77 -3.03 -22.48 -1.84
CA ASP A 77 -1.58 -22.65 -2.09
C ASP A 77 -0.96 -21.50 -2.90
N LYS A 78 -1.75 -20.78 -3.69
CA LYS A 78 -1.30 -19.60 -4.45
C LYS A 78 -0.88 -18.44 -3.54
N PHE A 79 -1.31 -18.45 -2.27
CA PHE A 79 -0.95 -17.43 -1.29
C PHE A 79 0.34 -17.74 -0.52
N ARG A 80 0.97 -18.91 -0.72
CA ARG A 80 2.26 -19.24 -0.07
C ARG A 80 3.36 -18.21 -0.34
N PRO A 81 3.58 -17.73 -1.58
CA PRO A 81 4.62 -16.72 -1.84
C PRO A 81 4.33 -15.40 -1.12
N ILE A 82 3.06 -15.02 -0.96
CA ILE A 82 2.64 -13.79 -0.28
C ILE A 82 2.85 -13.92 1.23
N GLU A 83 2.46 -15.06 1.81
CA GLU A 83 2.68 -15.37 3.24
C GLU A 83 4.16 -15.24 3.60
N THR A 84 5.01 -15.98 2.88
CA THR A 84 6.46 -16.00 3.17
C THR A 84 7.13 -14.66 2.88
N PHE A 85 6.60 -13.88 1.92
CA PHE A 85 7.05 -12.51 1.66
C PHE A 85 6.75 -11.55 2.81
N PHE A 86 5.52 -11.57 3.34
CA PHE A 86 5.13 -10.75 4.49
C PHE A 86 5.83 -11.14 5.78
N LYS A 87 6.09 -12.43 5.99
CA LYS A 87 6.91 -12.92 7.12
C LYS A 87 8.40 -12.61 6.97
N GLY A 88 8.84 -12.16 5.79
CA GLY A 88 10.26 -11.92 5.51
C GLY A 88 11.10 -13.19 5.35
N GLU A 89 10.46 -14.36 5.20
CA GLU A 89 11.12 -15.65 5.04
C GLU A 89 11.71 -15.83 3.64
N THR A 90 11.01 -15.31 2.61
CA THR A 90 11.46 -15.41 1.22
C THR A 90 11.31 -14.09 0.49
N ASP A 91 12.07 -13.97 -0.60
CA ASP A 91 11.91 -12.92 -1.59
C ASP A 91 11.35 -13.52 -2.89
N PRO A 92 10.03 -13.40 -3.15
CA PRO A 92 9.41 -14.02 -4.31
C PRO A 92 9.87 -13.36 -5.60
N SER A 93 10.16 -14.18 -6.62
CA SER A 93 10.40 -13.72 -7.99
C SER A 93 9.11 -13.55 -8.80
N ASN A 94 8.00 -14.14 -8.33
CA ASN A 94 6.70 -14.07 -8.99
C ASN A 94 6.09 -12.67 -8.83
N ILE A 95 6.10 -11.89 -9.92
CA ILE A 95 5.56 -10.52 -9.97
C ILE A 95 4.06 -10.48 -9.68
N ASP A 96 3.28 -11.48 -10.11
CA ASP A 96 1.83 -11.51 -9.85
C ASP A 96 1.55 -11.69 -8.35
N ALA A 97 2.36 -12.48 -7.65
CA ALA A 97 2.24 -12.62 -6.19
C ALA A 97 2.61 -11.31 -5.47
N ILE A 98 3.65 -10.61 -5.93
CA ILE A 98 4.03 -9.29 -5.37
C ILE A 98 2.93 -8.25 -5.64
N ASN A 99 2.35 -8.26 -6.84
CA ASN A 99 1.25 -7.36 -7.17
C ASN A 99 0.02 -7.64 -6.30
N LEU A 100 -0.34 -8.92 -6.09
CA LEU A 100 -1.46 -9.24 -5.20
C LEU A 100 -1.15 -8.88 -3.75
N ALA A 101 0.09 -9.03 -3.30
CA ALA A 101 0.53 -8.53 -1.99
C ALA A 101 0.30 -7.02 -1.86
N ALA A 102 0.60 -6.24 -2.91
CA ALA A 102 0.31 -4.80 -2.95
C ALA A 102 -1.19 -4.49 -2.87
N VAL A 103 -2.06 -5.32 -3.47
CA VAL A 103 -3.52 -5.17 -3.34
C VAL A 103 -3.96 -5.44 -1.90
N ILE A 104 -3.47 -6.51 -1.28
CA ILE A 104 -3.86 -6.93 0.08
C ILE A 104 -3.58 -5.83 1.13
N VAL A 105 -2.53 -5.05 0.95
CA VAL A 105 -2.15 -3.97 1.89
C VAL A 105 -2.52 -2.56 1.39
N ASP A 106 -3.40 -2.46 0.38
CA ASP A 106 -3.77 -1.22 -0.29
C ASP A 106 -2.56 -0.31 -0.67
N PHE A 107 -1.46 -0.91 -1.12
CA PHE A 107 -0.29 -0.16 -1.57
C PHE A 107 -0.54 0.49 -2.95
N GLN A 108 -0.26 1.79 -3.08
CA GLN A 108 -0.36 2.52 -4.35
C GLN A 108 0.96 3.23 -4.67
N PRO A 109 1.37 3.32 -5.94
CA PRO A 109 0.68 2.81 -7.13
C PRO A 109 0.86 1.29 -7.33
N ARG A 110 -0.19 0.61 -7.77
CA ARG A 110 -0.19 -0.82 -8.17
C ARG A 110 -0.93 -1.02 -9.50
N PRO A 111 -0.60 -2.04 -10.32
CA PRO A 111 0.49 -3.02 -10.18
C PRO A 111 1.88 -2.45 -10.52
N PHE A 112 2.93 -3.27 -10.43
CA PHE A 112 4.34 -2.89 -10.64
C PHE A 112 4.57 -2.07 -11.92
N LYS A 113 3.87 -2.36 -13.02
CA LYS A 113 3.98 -1.58 -14.26
C LYS A 113 3.72 -0.09 -14.05
N LYS A 114 2.66 0.26 -13.30
CA LYS A 114 2.31 1.65 -12.97
C LYS A 114 3.30 2.27 -12.00
N PHE A 115 3.77 1.49 -11.04
CA PHE A 115 4.80 1.92 -10.11
C PHE A 115 6.09 2.31 -10.84
N ASN A 116 6.57 1.42 -11.71
CA ASN A 116 7.76 1.66 -12.52
C ASN A 116 7.62 2.88 -13.42
N GLU A 117 6.46 3.06 -14.06
CA GLU A 117 6.17 4.26 -14.86
C GLU A 117 6.21 5.54 -14.02
N LYS A 118 5.62 5.52 -12.81
CA LYS A 118 5.64 6.66 -11.89
C LYS A 118 7.08 7.01 -11.48
N CYS A 119 7.89 6.02 -11.11
CA CYS A 119 9.29 6.22 -10.77
C CYS A 119 10.07 6.90 -11.91
N ARG A 120 9.92 6.41 -13.15
CA ARG A 120 10.60 6.99 -14.33
C ARG A 120 10.18 8.44 -14.60
N ILE A 121 8.89 8.76 -14.42
CA ILE A 121 8.39 10.13 -14.58
C ILE A 121 8.97 11.05 -13.50
N GLU A 122 9.07 10.58 -12.26
CA GLU A 122 9.63 11.36 -11.14
C GLU A 122 11.12 11.59 -11.27
N GLU A 123 11.88 10.59 -11.73
CA GLU A 123 13.29 10.74 -12.09
C GLU A 123 13.47 11.80 -13.19
N ALA A 124 12.66 11.74 -14.25
CA ALA A 124 12.70 12.72 -15.34
C ALA A 124 12.34 14.14 -14.88
N LYS A 125 11.42 14.30 -13.92
CA LYS A 125 11.08 15.61 -13.33
C LYS A 125 12.21 16.17 -12.49
N GLN A 126 12.90 15.33 -11.71
CA GLN A 126 14.04 15.77 -10.90
C GLN A 126 15.21 16.24 -11.78
N VAL A 127 15.51 15.53 -12.87
CA VAL A 127 16.55 15.96 -13.83
C VAL A 127 16.22 17.33 -14.46
N LYS A 128 14.95 17.58 -14.79
CA LYS A 128 14.49 18.88 -15.33
C LYS A 128 14.56 20.02 -14.31
N ASN A 129 14.24 19.76 -13.05
CA ASN A 129 14.33 20.78 -12.01
C ASN A 129 15.80 21.13 -11.69
N VAL A 130 16.68 20.12 -11.66
CA VAL A 130 18.12 20.35 -11.48
C VAL A 130 18.72 21.15 -12.62
N THR A 131 18.29 20.92 -13.87
CA THR A 131 18.76 21.73 -15.02
C THR A 131 18.20 23.16 -15.02
N ALA A 132 16.95 23.37 -14.61
CA ALA A 132 16.37 24.70 -14.48
C ALA A 132 16.99 25.54 -13.34
N GLU A 133 17.45 24.89 -12.26
CA GLU A 133 18.16 25.56 -11.16
C GLU A 133 19.61 25.91 -11.52
N ILE A 134 20.25 25.13 -12.40
CA ILE A 134 21.61 25.41 -12.90
C ILE A 134 21.60 26.61 -13.86
N ASP A 135 20.56 26.79 -14.67
CA ASP A 135 20.44 27.93 -15.60
C ASP A 135 20.15 29.28 -14.90
N SER A 136 19.83 29.28 -13.60
CA SER A 136 19.58 30.50 -12.82
C SER A 136 20.81 31.00 -12.03
N ASN A 137 21.88 30.22 -11.94
CA ASN A 137 23.16 30.64 -11.34
C ASN A 137 24.27 30.56 -12.39
N GLY A 138 24.29 31.54 -13.30
CA GLY A 138 25.42 31.71 -14.20
C GLY A 138 26.66 32.15 -13.43
N ILE A 139 27.72 31.33 -13.42
CA ILE A 139 29.12 31.77 -13.55
C ILE A 139 29.93 30.68 -14.30
N GLU A 140 30.36 31.09 -15.50
CA GLU A 140 31.57 30.79 -16.28
C GLU A 140 32.05 29.34 -16.55
N LYS A 141 31.97 29.01 -17.84
CA LYS A 141 32.81 28.04 -18.56
C LYS A 141 34.30 28.31 -18.30
N ASN A 142 35.05 27.25 -18.00
CA ASN A 142 36.34 27.02 -18.63
C ASN A 142 36.44 25.54 -19.07
N VAL A 143 36.60 25.36 -20.38
CA VAL A 143 36.77 24.09 -21.09
C VAL A 143 38.25 23.96 -21.47
N LEU A 144 38.88 22.80 -21.19
CA LEU A 144 39.96 22.06 -21.90
C LEU A 144 40.85 21.35 -20.85
N VAL A 145 41.39 20.13 -20.96
CA VAL A 145 41.29 18.94 -21.83
C VAL A 145 42.40 17.96 -21.36
N LYS A 146 42.16 16.64 -21.50
CA LYS A 146 43.15 15.51 -21.56
C LYS A 146 43.92 15.17 -20.26
N ASN A 147 44.34 13.93 -19.95
CA ASN A 147 44.67 12.70 -20.70
C ASN A 147 44.50 11.45 -19.80
N GLU A 148 44.57 10.27 -20.44
CA GLU A 148 44.54 8.89 -19.89
C GLU A 148 45.80 8.52 -19.06
N ASN A 149 45.64 7.72 -17.99
CA ASN A 149 46.33 6.42 -17.72
C ASN A 149 46.41 6.00 -16.22
N GLU A 150 46.19 4.70 -16.03
CA GLU A 150 46.62 3.74 -14.97
C GLU A 150 46.44 3.97 -13.45
N GLU A 151 45.60 3.08 -12.90
CA GLU A 151 45.77 2.21 -11.72
C GLU A 151 46.48 2.75 -10.44
N SER A 152 45.70 2.95 -9.37
CA SER A 152 46.04 2.55 -8.00
C SER A 152 44.86 2.74 -7.02
N ARG A 153 45.00 2.14 -5.85
CA ARG A 153 43.97 1.62 -4.93
C ARG A 153 43.19 2.65 -4.11
N GLU A 154 42.02 2.17 -3.68
CA GLU A 154 41.24 2.46 -2.45
C GLU A 154 40.41 3.75 -2.29
N VAL A 155 39.11 3.48 -2.12
CA VAL A 155 38.13 4.08 -1.19
C VAL A 155 37.64 5.51 -1.47
N SER A 156 36.32 5.69 -1.29
CA SER A 156 35.49 6.92 -1.44
C SER A 156 34.86 7.02 -2.83
N GLN A 157 33.54 7.12 -3.06
CA GLN A 157 32.45 7.72 -2.28
C GLN A 157 31.17 6.90 -2.44
N LYS A 158 30.73 6.31 -1.32
CA LYS A 158 29.38 5.75 -1.13
C LYS A 158 28.46 6.86 -0.62
N ARG A 159 27.80 7.59 -1.51
CA ARG A 159 26.68 8.53 -1.22
C ARG A 159 26.34 9.24 -2.55
N ASN A 160 25.22 8.94 -3.22
CA ASN A 160 23.99 9.75 -3.11
C ASN A 160 22.79 9.15 -3.90
N SER A 161 22.57 7.84 -3.93
CA SER A 161 21.41 7.26 -4.66
C SER A 161 20.23 6.83 -3.77
N VAL A 162 20.25 7.15 -2.47
CA VAL A 162 19.12 6.90 -1.53
C VAL A 162 18.07 8.02 -1.62
N LEU A 163 18.03 8.74 -2.73
CA LEU A 163 17.15 9.89 -2.94
C LEU A 163 15.68 9.46 -2.84
N ASN A 164 15.03 9.91 -1.77
CA ASN A 164 13.63 10.34 -1.67
C ASN A 164 12.50 9.36 -1.97
N PHE A 165 12.75 8.05 -1.96
CA PHE A 165 11.64 7.11 -1.90
C PHE A 165 10.81 7.33 -0.61
N LYS A 166 11.47 7.51 0.55
CA LYS A 166 10.82 7.86 1.82
C LYS A 166 9.98 9.13 1.75
N ASP A 167 10.40 10.12 0.96
CA ASP A 167 9.68 11.39 0.78
C ASP A 167 8.43 11.25 -0.11
N LEU A 168 8.46 10.31 -1.05
CA LEU A 168 7.30 9.94 -1.84
C LEU A 168 6.20 9.30 -0.98
N PHE A 169 6.60 8.43 -0.05
CA PHE A 169 5.65 7.79 0.88
C PHE A 169 5.27 8.68 2.05
N SER A 170 6.15 9.55 2.56
CA SER A 170 5.81 10.48 3.64
C SER A 170 4.69 11.44 3.20
N LYS A 171 4.71 11.93 1.96
CA LYS A 171 3.63 12.77 1.42
C LYS A 171 2.31 12.03 1.19
N THR A 172 2.37 10.74 0.81
CA THR A 172 1.17 9.93 0.55
C THR A 172 0.53 9.41 1.85
N MET A 173 1.34 9.15 2.89
CA MET A 173 0.87 8.59 4.17
C MET A 173 0.08 9.57 5.03
N VAL A 174 0.20 10.89 4.82
CA VAL A 174 -0.54 11.90 5.61
C VAL A 174 -2.02 12.02 5.19
N GLN A 175 -2.47 11.37 4.09
CA GLN A 175 -3.78 11.67 3.49
C GLN A 175 -4.86 10.58 3.53
N LYS A 176 -4.69 9.45 4.23
CA LYS A 176 -5.76 8.43 4.35
C LYS A 176 -6.06 8.03 5.79
N ILE A 177 -6.62 8.97 6.56
CA ILE A 177 -7.60 8.64 7.58
C ILE A 177 -8.92 8.49 6.83
N TYR A 178 -9.31 7.27 6.46
CA TYR A 178 -10.60 7.06 5.81
C TYR A 178 -11.73 7.35 6.80
N PRO A 179 -12.79 8.07 6.39
CA PRO A 179 -13.94 8.32 7.25
C PRO A 179 -14.72 7.02 7.46
N ARG A 180 -14.73 6.55 8.70
CA ARG A 180 -15.64 5.51 9.20
C ARG A 180 -17.06 5.91 8.81
N LYS A 181 -17.79 5.09 8.05
CA LYS A 181 -19.25 5.25 7.91
C LYS A 181 -19.85 5.05 9.30
N ILE A 182 -20.13 6.16 9.99
CA ILE A 182 -20.86 6.14 11.26
C ILE A 182 -22.29 5.72 10.91
N ILE A 183 -22.61 4.46 11.17
CA ILE A 183 -24.01 4.03 11.23
C ILE A 183 -24.56 4.63 12.52
N THR A 184 -25.13 5.83 12.43
CA THR A 184 -25.82 6.48 13.53
C THR A 184 -27.07 5.67 13.83
N VAL A 185 -26.98 4.74 14.78
CA VAL A 185 -28.17 4.11 15.37
C VAL A 185 -28.84 5.18 16.22
N ALA A 186 -29.95 5.73 15.73
CA ALA A 186 -30.81 6.61 16.50
C ALA A 186 -31.40 5.79 17.66
N VAL A 187 -30.76 5.85 18.83
CA VAL A 187 -31.36 5.38 20.08
C VAL A 187 -32.47 6.37 20.41
N GLY A 188 -33.71 6.01 20.05
CA GLY A 188 -34.89 6.79 20.38
C GLY A 188 -35.01 6.92 21.91
N ALA A 189 -34.85 8.15 22.39
CA ALA A 189 -35.20 8.50 23.76
C ALA A 189 -36.73 8.44 23.90
N VAL A 190 -37.26 7.33 24.41
CA VAL A 190 -38.62 7.29 24.95
C VAL A 190 -38.53 7.84 26.37
N ALA A 191 -38.89 9.11 26.53
CA ALA A 191 -39.06 9.73 27.82
C ALA A 191 -40.46 10.33 27.94
N LEU A 192 -41.03 10.15 29.13
CA LEU A 192 -42.14 10.90 29.75
C LEU A 192 -43.55 10.41 29.35
N VAL A 193 -44.54 10.18 30.23
CA VAL A 193 -44.86 10.64 31.60
C VAL A 193 -45.88 9.64 32.20
N SER A 194 -45.70 9.10 33.42
CA SER A 194 -46.87 8.55 34.17
C SER A 194 -46.64 8.30 35.68
N SER A 195 -46.05 9.22 36.45
CA SER A 195 -46.04 9.05 37.93
C SER A 195 -46.21 10.33 38.75
N ALA A 196 -46.78 11.39 38.17
CA ALA A 196 -47.17 12.58 38.94
C ALA A 196 -48.71 12.75 39.08
N CYS A 197 -49.52 11.95 38.37
CA CYS A 197 -50.98 12.03 38.46
C CYS A 197 -51.61 11.22 39.62
N LEU A 198 -50.84 10.41 40.36
CA LEU A 198 -51.37 9.69 41.53
C LEU A 198 -51.20 10.44 42.86
N TYR A 199 -50.37 11.49 42.91
CA TYR A 199 -50.09 12.19 44.18
C TYR A 199 -51.07 13.33 44.51
N LEU A 200 -51.88 13.78 43.55
CA LEU A 200 -52.83 14.89 43.75
C LEU A 200 -54.27 14.43 44.06
N VAL A 201 -54.56 13.13 44.04
CA VAL A 201 -55.90 12.60 44.35
C VAL A 201 -56.08 12.25 45.84
N GLN A 202 -55.00 12.11 46.63
CA GLN A 202 -55.10 11.69 48.04
C GLN A 202 -55.10 12.82 49.08
N LYS A 203 -55.02 14.11 48.68
CA LYS A 203 -55.01 15.24 49.63
C LYS A 203 -56.28 16.10 49.61
N LYS A 204 -57.40 15.52 49.18
CA LYS A 204 -58.70 16.19 49.22
C LYS A 204 -59.82 15.21 49.57
N SER A 205 -59.74 14.65 50.79
CA SER A 205 -60.91 14.18 51.53
C SER A 205 -60.62 14.16 53.02
#